data_AF-A0A165IUP2-F1
#
_entry.id   AF-A0A165IUP2-F1
#
_cell.length_a   1.000
_cell.length_b   1.000
_cell.length_c   1.000
_cell.angle_alpha   90.00
_cell.angle_beta   90.00
_cell.angle_gamma   90.00
#
_symmetry.space_group_name_H-M   'P 1'
#
loop_
_entity.id
_entity.type
_entity.pdbx_description
1 polymer ?
#
loop_
_entity_poly.entity_id
_entity_poly.type
_entity_poly.pdbx_seq_one_letter_code
_entity_poly.pdbx_strand_id
1 'polypeptide(L)'
;MSGRGGGGARKVLLPPINFIFKLLQQHSTVSIWLYEQLAIRIEGKIRGFDEFMNLVIDDAVEVKLATKSEEESRRELGQILLKGDNVSLIQSLQG
;
A
#
# COMPACT_ATOMS: atom_id res chain seq x y z
N MET A 1 29.56 -17.66 -38.32
CA MET A 1 29.97 -17.71 -36.89
C MET A 1 28.97 -16.91 -36.09
N SER A 2 28.39 -17.57 -35.10
CA SER A 2 27.37 -17.10 -34.16
C SER A 2 27.89 -16.05 -33.17
N GLY A 3 27.02 -15.11 -32.79
CA GLY A 3 27.10 -14.35 -31.53
C GLY A 3 25.80 -13.57 -31.34
N ARG A 4 24.83 -14.12 -30.59
CA ARG A 4 24.57 -13.81 -29.16
C ARG A 4 24.30 -12.32 -28.94
N GLY A 5 23.20 -11.89 -28.34
CA GLY A 5 22.20 -12.55 -27.52
C GLY A 5 21.37 -11.42 -26.88
N GLY A 6 20.07 -11.66 -26.72
CA GLY A 6 19.09 -10.65 -26.36
C GLY A 6 19.50 -9.73 -25.19
N GLY A 7 19.40 -8.43 -25.44
CA GLY A 7 19.30 -7.41 -24.40
C GLY A 7 17.96 -7.53 -23.69
N GLY A 8 17.78 -8.60 -22.92
CA GLY A 8 16.67 -8.71 -21.98
C GLY A 8 16.77 -7.55 -21.01
N ALA A 9 15.73 -6.71 -20.95
CA ALA A 9 15.63 -5.59 -20.03
C ALA A 9 16.05 -6.05 -18.64
N ARG A 10 17.21 -5.55 -18.18
CA ARG A 10 17.76 -5.89 -16.87
C ARG A 10 16.76 -5.37 -15.84
N LYS A 11 16.00 -6.25 -15.21
CA LYS A 11 15.08 -5.86 -14.13
C LYS A 11 15.92 -5.26 -13.02
N VAL A 12 15.88 -3.94 -12.90
CA VAL A 12 16.54 -3.22 -11.82
C VAL A 12 15.81 -3.61 -10.53
N LEU A 13 16.53 -4.21 -9.59
CA LEU A 13 16.01 -4.48 -8.26
C LEU A 13 15.90 -3.14 -7.54
N LEU A 14 14.66 -2.71 -7.28
CA LEU A 14 14.40 -1.48 -6.57
C LEU A 14 14.30 -1.76 -5.07
N PRO A 15 15.00 -0.99 -4.23
CA PRO A 15 14.76 -0.97 -2.80
C PRO A 15 13.28 -0.71 -2.49
N PRO A 16 12.68 -1.36 -1.47
CA PRO A 16 11.27 -1.19 -1.12
C PRO A 16 10.88 0.26 -0.81
N ILE A 17 11.80 1.04 -0.24
CA ILE A 17 11.57 2.46 0.03
C ILE A 17 11.25 3.25 -1.25
N ASN A 18 11.88 2.88 -2.38
CA ASN A 18 11.63 3.53 -3.67
C ASN A 18 10.21 3.23 -4.17
N PHE A 19 9.64 2.08 -3.81
CA PHE A 19 8.25 1.77 -4.13
C PHE A 19 7.29 2.68 -3.36
N ILE A 20 7.52 2.90 -2.07
CA ILE A 20 6.70 3.81 -1.25
C ILE A 20 6.83 5.25 -1.74
N PHE A 21 8.05 5.71 -2.06
CA PHE A 21 8.26 7.01 -2.68
C PHE A 21 7.47 7.17 -3.98
N LYS A 22 7.44 6.13 -4.82
CA LYS A 22 6.64 6.15 -6.05
C LYS A 22 5.15 6.28 -5.77
N LEU A 23 4.62 5.55 -4.79
CA LEU A 23 3.20 5.64 -4.39
C LEU A 23 2.84 7.04 -3.89
N LEU A 24 3.73 7.66 -3.11
CA LEU A 24 3.58 9.04 -2.64
C LEU A 24 3.59 10.03 -3.80
N GLN A 25 4.55 9.92 -4.73
CA GLN A 25 4.67 10.82 -5.88
C GLN A 25 3.48 10.71 -6.85
N GLN A 26 2.93 9.50 -7.02
CA GLN A 26 1.79 9.25 -7.89
C GLN A 26 0.45 9.59 -7.24
N HIS A 27 0.42 9.91 -5.94
CA HIS A 27 -0.81 10.07 -5.16
C HIS A 27 -1.80 8.90 -5.36
N SER A 28 -1.25 7.70 -5.52
CA SER A 28 -2.05 6.51 -5.77
C SER A 28 -2.81 6.08 -4.52
N THR A 29 -4.03 5.61 -4.72
CA THR A 29 -4.81 4.98 -3.66
C THR A 29 -4.20 3.62 -3.33
N VAL A 30 -3.85 3.43 -2.06
CA VAL A 30 -3.26 2.19 -1.54
C VAL A 30 -4.25 1.49 -0.61
N SER A 31 -4.17 0.17 -0.55
CA SER A 31 -4.83 -0.66 0.44
C SER A 31 -3.78 -1.24 1.37
N ILE A 32 -3.90 -0.95 2.66
CA ILE A 32 -2.97 -1.33 3.71
C ILE A 32 -3.61 -2.41 4.56
N TRP A 33 -2.89 -3.52 4.67
CA TRP A 33 -3.31 -4.67 5.46
C TRP A 33 -2.74 -4.52 6.86
N LEU A 34 -3.60 -4.68 7.85
CA LEU A 34 -3.20 -4.53 9.25
C LEU A 34 -2.59 -5.82 9.79
N TYR A 35 -1.67 -5.67 10.74
CA TYR A 35 -1.14 -6.79 11.52
C TYR A 35 -2.23 -7.31 12.46
N GLU A 36 -2.39 -8.64 12.55
CA GLU A 36 -3.40 -9.36 13.36
C GLU A 36 -4.89 -9.11 13.03
N GLN A 37 -5.24 -8.00 12.39
CA GLN A 37 -6.63 -7.68 11.98
C GLN A 37 -6.88 -8.00 10.51
N LEU A 38 -7.21 -9.26 10.23
CA LEU A 38 -7.52 -9.72 8.87
C LEU A 38 -8.86 -9.20 8.33
N ALA A 39 -9.79 -8.83 9.22
CA ALA A 39 -11.12 -8.36 8.84
C ALA A 39 -11.14 -6.91 8.36
N ILE A 40 -10.09 -6.14 8.64
CA ILE A 40 -10.06 -4.69 8.42
C ILE A 40 -8.88 -4.34 7.53
N ARG A 41 -9.11 -3.46 6.57
CA ARG A 41 -8.08 -2.83 5.75
C ARG A 41 -8.25 -1.32 5.81
N ILE A 42 -7.14 -0.61 5.67
CA ILE A 42 -7.14 0.85 5.56
C ILE A 42 -6.84 1.20 4.11
N GLU A 43 -7.74 1.90 3.46
CA GLU A 43 -7.54 2.44 2.13
C GLU A 43 -7.34 3.95 2.20
N GLY A 44 -6.51 4.51 1.32
CA GLY A 44 -6.30 5.95 1.28
C GLY A 44 -5.09 6.34 0.45
N LYS A 45 -4.67 7.61 0.53
CA LYS A 45 -3.50 8.12 -0.18
C LYS A 45 -2.37 8.42 0.79
N ILE A 46 -1.18 7.90 0.52
CA ILE A 46 -0.01 8.17 1.35
C ILE A 46 0.43 9.61 1.10
N ARG A 47 0.39 10.44 2.15
CA ARG A 47 0.90 11.82 2.14
C ARG A 47 2.36 11.90 2.56
N GLY A 48 2.79 11.01 3.46
CA GLY A 48 4.14 11.00 4.02
C GLY A 48 4.42 9.70 4.77
N PHE A 49 5.71 9.42 4.97
CA PHE A 49 6.18 8.32 5.80
C PHE A 49 7.50 8.68 6.51
N ASP A 50 7.88 7.92 7.53
CA ASP A 50 9.12 8.11 8.29
C ASP A 50 10.03 6.87 8.28
N GLU A 51 11.14 6.93 9.04
CA GLU A 51 12.11 5.83 9.15
C GLU A 51 11.55 4.58 9.85
N PHE A 52 10.46 4.73 10.61
CA PHE A 52 9.76 3.65 11.30
C PHE A 52 8.57 3.10 10.51
N MET A 53 8.40 3.57 9.26
CA MET A 53 7.27 3.21 8.40
C MET A 53 5.91 3.65 8.96
N ASN A 54 5.87 4.66 9.84
CA ASN A 54 4.61 5.33 10.17
C ASN A 54 4.12 6.06 8.92
N LEU A 55 2.85 5.89 8.58
CA LEU A 55 2.25 6.43 7.35
C LEU A 55 1.23 7.50 7.70
N VAL A 56 1.36 8.67 7.09
CA VAL A 56 0.30 9.69 7.08
C VAL A 56 -0.57 9.42 5.87
N ILE A 57 -1.85 9.13 6.11
CA ILE A 57 -2.82 8.76 5.08
C ILE A 57 -3.91 9.83 5.02
N ASP A 58 -4.10 10.40 3.84
CA ASP A 58 -5.22 11.30 3.52
C ASP A 58 -6.36 10.50 2.87
N ASP A 59 -7.59 11.03 2.99
CA ASP A 59 -8.82 10.38 2.51
C ASP A 59 -8.96 8.92 3.00
N ALA A 60 -8.55 8.64 4.24
CA ALA A 60 -8.50 7.30 4.77
C ALA A 60 -9.90 6.72 4.99
N VAL A 61 -10.09 5.49 4.55
CA VAL A 61 -11.32 4.70 4.68
C VAL A 61 -10.98 3.37 5.33
N GLU A 62 -11.64 3.07 6.43
CA GLU A 62 -11.63 1.73 7.03
C GLU A 62 -12.59 0.84 6.24
N VAL A 63 -12.06 -0.21 5.62
CA VAL A 63 -12.81 -1.22 4.87
C VAL A 63 -12.87 -2.49 5.70
N LYS A 64 -14.06 -2.81 6.20
CA LYS A 64 -14.36 -4.10 6.81
C LYS A 64 -14.75 -5.09 5.72
N LEU A 65 -13.97 -6.16 5.59
CA LEU A 65 -14.22 -7.19 4.60
C LEU A 65 -15.56 -7.89 4.88
N ALA A 66 -16.34 -8.10 3.82
CA ALA A 66 -17.58 -8.84 3.92
C ALA A 66 -17.30 -10.28 4.39
N THR A 67 -18.08 -10.73 5.37
CA THR A 67 -18.11 -12.13 5.78
C THR A 67 -19.36 -12.80 5.21
N LYS A 68 -19.51 -14.11 5.38
CA LYS A 68 -20.70 -14.84 4.90
C LYS A 68 -22.03 -14.31 5.48
N SER A 69 -22.00 -13.52 6.56
CA SER A 69 -23.20 -12.96 7.20
C SER A 69 -23.26 -11.43 7.26
N GLU A 70 -22.18 -10.71 6.93
CA GLU A 70 -22.14 -9.24 7.03
C GLU A 70 -21.63 -8.61 5.74
N GLU A 71 -22.32 -7.56 5.29
CA GLU A 71 -21.95 -6.77 4.11
C GLU A 71 -20.66 -5.97 4.34
N GLU A 72 -20.00 -5.60 3.26
CA GLU A 72 -18.80 -4.76 3.30
C GLU A 72 -19.15 -3.39 3.90
N SER A 73 -18.53 -3.04 5.03
CA SER A 73 -18.74 -1.75 5.67
C SER A 73 -17.54 -0.86 5.42
N ARG A 74 -17.80 0.35 4.90
CA ARG A 74 -16.80 1.38 4.66
C ARG A 74 -17.04 2.54 5.61
N ARG A 75 -16.01 2.94 6.34
CA ARG A 75 -16.06 4.08 7.26
C ARG A 75 -14.97 5.08 6.91
N GLU A 76 -15.39 6.30 6.61
CA GLU A 76 -14.46 7.41 6.40
C GLU A 76 -13.82 7.83 7.73
N LEU A 77 -12.49 7.89 7.73
CA LEU A 77 -11.68 8.33 8.87
C LEU A 77 -11.05 9.71 8.62
N GLY A 78 -10.94 10.13 7.36
CA GLY A 78 -10.29 11.40 6.99
C GLY A 78 -8.77 11.28 7.01
N GLN A 79 -8.09 12.21 7.68
CA GLN A 79 -6.63 12.15 7.81
C GLN A 79 -6.22 11.37 9.06
N ILE A 80 -5.40 10.34 8.90
CA ILE A 80 -4.90 9.52 10.01
C ILE A 80 -3.38 9.32 9.94
N LEU A 81 -2.79 9.04 11.10
CA LEU A 81 -1.42 8.53 11.22
C LEU A 81 -1.50 7.05 11.60
N LEU A 82 -1.09 6.18 10.68
CA LEU A 82 -1.00 4.75 10.89
C LEU A 82 0.41 4.40 11.37
N LYS A 83 0.51 3.69 12.50
CA LYS A 83 1.80 3.26 13.02
C LYS A 83 2.38 2.11 12.18
N GLY A 84 3.69 2.15 11.94
CA GLY A 84 4.38 1.17 11.10
C GLY A 84 4.38 -0.26 11.64
N ASP A 85 4.24 -0.42 12.96
CA ASP A 85 4.09 -1.72 13.64
C ASP A 85 2.82 -2.48 13.22
N ASN A 86 1.78 -1.76 12.80
CA ASN A 86 0.51 -2.33 12.38
C ASN A 86 0.45 -2.63 10.88
N VAL A 87 1.51 -2.35 10.10
CA VAL A 87 1.51 -2.52 8.64
C VAL A 87 2.03 -3.90 8.26
N SER A 88 1.17 -4.74 7.69
CA SER A 88 1.56 -6.05 7.13
C SER A 88 1.91 -5.99 5.65
N LEU A 89 1.11 -5.29 4.84
CA LEU A 89 1.27 -5.21 3.40
C LEU A 89 0.71 -3.88 2.88
N ILE A 90 1.44 -3.25 1.95
CA ILE A 90 0.99 -2.08 1.20
C ILE A 90 0.77 -2.48 -0.25
N GLN A 91 -0.47 -2.37 -0.71
CA GLN A 91 -0.88 -2.71 -2.08
C GLN A 91 -1.35 -1.45 -2.80
N SER A 92 -0.89 -1.21 -4.03
CA SER A 92 -1.53 -0.21 -4.89
C SER A 92 -2.86 -0.75 -5.39
N LEU A 93 -3.95 0.02 -5.23
CA LEU A 93 -5.25 -0.30 -5.83
C LEU A 93 -5.35 0.15 -7.29
N GLN A 94 -4.47 1.05 -7.72
CA GLN A 94 -4.31 1.40 -9.13
C GLN A 94 -3.25 0.49 -9.76
N GLY A 95 -3.74 -0.39 -10.65
CA GLY A 95 -2.95 -1.17 -11.60
C GLY A 95 -3.07 -0.57 -12.99
#